data_AF-A0A2M7AN11-F1
#
_entry.id   AF-A0A2M7AN11-F1
#
_cell.length_a   1.000
_cell.length_b   1.000
_cell.length_c   1.000
_cell.angle_alpha   90.00
_cell.angle_beta   90.00
_cell.angle_gamma   90.00
#
_symmetry.space_group_name_H-M   'P 1'
#
loop_
_entity.id
_entity.type
_entity.pdbx_description
1 polymer ?
#
loop_
_entity_poly.entity_id
_entity_poly.type
_entity_poly.pdbx_seq_one_letter_code
_entity_poly.pdbx_strand_id
1 'polypeptide(L)'
;MTIFTALKKKIILIPFCTLLFIGITIIALEQLSNSCPGAKTRKLPDCYTLINTYVSKGDVFPIWENLLPRNPIDEDLTTVINTRIFEASREDLRDVNGIACSRYGFVDRNLPKAAKLYVKTHEALHLLGVSDETETNYLAAVKYPIGMVETMLYTTYVSFKNQPLEKYPCILTKNWVIFKTYFLHFKTRE
;
A
#
# COMPACT_ATOMS: atom_id res chain seq x y z
N MET A 1 44.71 3.68 -31.03
CA MET A 1 43.24 3.86 -31.21
C MET A 1 42.51 2.68 -30.57
N THR A 2 42.46 2.59 -29.23
CA THR A 2 42.04 1.34 -28.56
C THR A 2 41.37 1.53 -27.21
N ILE A 3 41.68 2.59 -26.46
CA ILE A 3 41.07 2.84 -25.14
C ILE A 3 39.67 3.47 -25.27
N PHE A 4 39.50 4.43 -26.19
CA PHE A 4 38.23 5.13 -26.40
C PHE A 4 37.09 4.21 -26.92
N THR A 5 37.42 3.26 -27.79
CA THR A 5 36.46 2.31 -28.36
C THR A 5 36.02 1.26 -27.34
N ALA A 6 36.93 0.83 -26.46
CA ALA A 6 36.63 -0.08 -25.36
C ALA A 6 35.81 0.59 -24.24
N LEU A 7 36.09 1.87 -23.92
CA LEU A 7 35.28 2.66 -22.99
C LEU A 7 33.85 2.87 -23.53
N LYS A 8 33.69 3.28 -24.81
CA LYS A 8 32.37 3.43 -25.44
C LYS A 8 31.55 2.15 -25.45
N LYS A 9 32.18 0.98 -25.72
CA LYS A 9 31.50 -0.32 -25.65
C LYS A 9 31.02 -0.66 -24.24
N LYS A 10 31.82 -0.39 -23.19
CA LYS A 10 31.40 -0.60 -21.79
C LYS A 10 30.29 0.34 -21.35
N ILE A 11 30.33 1.60 -21.78
CA ILE A 11 29.32 2.63 -21.46
C ILE A 11 27.94 2.28 -22.05
N ILE A 12 27.89 1.58 -23.19
CA ILE A 12 26.63 1.13 -23.81
C ILE A 12 26.21 -0.27 -23.30
N LEU A 13 27.18 -1.14 -23.03
CA LEU A 13 26.90 -2.51 -22.57
C LEU A 13 26.31 -2.55 -21.16
N ILE A 14 26.79 -1.71 -20.23
CA ILE A 14 26.27 -1.66 -18.86
C ILE A 14 24.77 -1.31 -18.84
N PRO A 15 24.30 -0.18 -19.40
CA PRO A 15 22.87 0.15 -19.38
C PRO A 15 22.03 -0.86 -20.17
N PHE A 16 22.56 -1.42 -21.26
CA PHE A 16 21.86 -2.48 -22.01
C PHE A 16 21.69 -3.75 -21.15
N CYS A 17 22.74 -4.21 -20.48
CA CYS A 17 22.66 -5.35 -19.57
C CYS A 17 21.72 -5.08 -18.38
N THR A 18 21.73 -3.85 -17.84
CA THR A 18 20.80 -3.44 -16.77
C THR A 18 19.35 -3.50 -17.24
N LEU A 19 19.04 -2.94 -18.42
CA LEU A 19 17.68 -2.98 -18.99
C LEU A 19 17.24 -4.40 -19.31
N LEU A 20 18.13 -5.24 -19.86
CA LEU A 20 17.86 -6.65 -20.11
C LEU A 20 17.55 -7.39 -18.81
N PHE A 21 18.35 -7.17 -17.76
CA PHE A 21 18.14 -7.77 -16.45
C PHE A 21 16.80 -7.35 -15.85
N ILE A 22 16.47 -6.06 -15.87
CA ILE A 22 15.17 -5.52 -15.44
C ILE A 22 14.03 -6.20 -16.22
N GLY A 23 14.16 -6.32 -17.54
CA GLY A 23 13.16 -6.99 -18.39
C GLY A 23 12.96 -8.45 -18.00
N ILE A 24 14.03 -9.21 -17.80
CA ILE A 24 13.97 -10.61 -17.36
C ILE A 24 13.32 -10.72 -15.98
N THR A 25 13.68 -9.83 -15.03
CA THR A 25 13.07 -9.80 -13.70
C THR A 25 11.57 -9.54 -13.77
N ILE A 26 11.11 -8.58 -14.59
CA ILE A 26 9.69 -8.28 -14.76
C ILE A 26 8.94 -9.50 -15.33
N ILE A 27 9.48 -10.13 -16.38
CA ILE A 27 8.87 -11.32 -16.99
C ILE A 27 8.78 -12.47 -15.97
N ALA A 28 9.85 -12.71 -15.21
CA ALA A 28 9.89 -13.75 -14.18
C ALA A 28 8.86 -13.49 -13.08
N LEU A 29 8.75 -12.25 -12.59
CA LEU A 29 7.74 -11.85 -11.60
C LEU A 29 6.31 -12.03 -12.12
N GLU A 30 6.06 -11.70 -13.38
CA GLU A 30 4.74 -11.87 -13.97
C GLU A 30 4.36 -13.35 -14.13
N GLN A 31 5.30 -14.20 -14.55
CA GLN A 31 5.08 -15.65 -14.62
C GLN A 31 4.83 -16.26 -13.23
N LEU A 32 5.65 -15.92 -12.24
CA LEU A 32 5.48 -16.36 -10.86
C LEU A 32 4.13 -15.89 -10.27
N SER A 33 3.64 -14.71 -10.68
CA SER A 33 2.33 -14.20 -10.28
C SER A 33 1.13 -15.03 -10.68
N ASN A 34 1.26 -15.83 -11.72
CA ASN A 34 0.22 -16.74 -12.14
C ASN A 34 0.29 -18.10 -11.43
N SER A 35 1.43 -18.43 -10.83
CA SER A 35 1.68 -19.71 -10.14
C SER A 35 1.39 -19.69 -8.64
N CYS A 36 1.22 -18.52 -8.01
CA CYS A 36 0.93 -18.38 -6.58
C CYS A 36 -0.55 -18.00 -6.34
N PRO A 37 -1.45 -18.98 -6.09
CA PRO A 37 -2.90 -18.73 -6.00
C PRO A 37 -3.33 -17.82 -4.83
N GLY A 38 -2.47 -17.61 -3.81
CA GLY A 38 -2.74 -16.69 -2.70
C GLY A 38 -2.18 -15.27 -2.85
N ALA A 39 -1.40 -14.98 -3.91
CA ALA A 39 -0.78 -13.67 -4.08
C ALA A 39 -1.79 -12.59 -4.50
N LYS A 40 -2.90 -12.99 -5.12
CA LYS A 40 -3.94 -12.09 -5.66
C LYS A 40 -5.08 -11.81 -4.68
N THR A 41 -5.25 -12.64 -3.65
CA THR A 41 -6.36 -12.50 -2.68
C THR A 41 -5.85 -11.93 -1.37
N ARG A 42 -6.36 -10.77 -0.97
CA ARG A 42 -6.17 -10.21 0.38
C ARG A 42 -7.41 -10.48 1.22
N LYS A 43 -7.23 -10.98 2.44
CA LYS A 43 -8.33 -11.02 3.42
C LYS A 43 -8.44 -9.65 4.05
N LEU A 44 -9.50 -8.91 3.73
CA LEU A 44 -9.76 -7.63 4.37
C LEU A 44 -10.11 -7.84 5.86
N PRO A 45 -9.69 -6.91 6.74
CA PRO A 45 -10.08 -6.94 8.14
C PRO A 45 -11.58 -6.65 8.31
N ASP A 46 -12.14 -7.09 9.44
CA ASP A 46 -13.55 -6.82 9.74
C ASP A 46 -13.71 -5.41 10.30
N CYS A 47 -14.34 -4.53 9.53
CA CYS A 47 -14.58 -3.15 9.91
C CYS A 47 -15.40 -3.02 11.20
N TYR A 48 -16.34 -3.91 11.47
CA TYR A 48 -17.14 -3.84 12.69
C TYR A 48 -16.28 -4.10 13.93
N THR A 49 -15.42 -5.12 13.86
CA THR A 49 -14.43 -5.41 14.91
C THR A 49 -13.49 -4.22 15.11
N LEU A 50 -12.91 -3.68 14.02
CA LEU A 50 -11.99 -2.53 14.12
C LEU A 50 -12.64 -1.31 14.80
N ILE A 51 -13.86 -0.95 14.40
CA ILE A 51 -14.58 0.19 14.98
C ILE A 51 -14.82 -0.02 16.48
N ASN A 52 -15.33 -1.20 16.87
CA ASN A 52 -15.62 -1.48 18.28
C ASN A 52 -14.35 -1.55 19.16
N THR A 53 -13.22 -1.96 18.59
CA THR A 53 -11.96 -2.08 19.33
C THR A 53 -11.23 -0.75 19.49
N TYR A 54 -11.24 0.10 18.45
CA TYR A 54 -10.35 1.26 18.37
C TYR A 54 -11.05 2.62 18.47
N VAL A 55 -12.37 2.68 18.28
CA VAL A 55 -13.14 3.94 18.41
C VAL A 55 -13.78 4.00 19.79
N SER A 56 -13.35 4.96 20.62
CA SER A 56 -13.93 5.16 21.95
C SER A 56 -15.40 5.57 21.85
N LYS A 57 -16.26 5.11 22.78
CA LYS A 57 -17.71 5.40 22.78
C LYS A 57 -18.07 6.90 22.70
N GLY A 58 -17.16 7.81 23.07
CA GLY A 58 -17.35 9.27 22.93
C GLY A 58 -16.95 9.85 21.56
N ASP A 59 -16.11 9.13 20.80
CA ASP A 59 -15.70 9.45 19.42
C ASP A 59 -16.57 8.72 18.38
N VAL A 60 -17.52 7.91 18.88
CA VAL A 60 -18.59 7.31 18.09
C VAL A 60 -19.56 8.43 17.72
N PHE A 61 -19.37 9.00 16.52
CA PHE A 61 -20.38 9.87 15.93
C PHE A 61 -21.66 9.05 15.81
N PRO A 62 -22.82 9.60 16.20
CA PRO A 62 -24.01 8.80 16.51
C PRO A 62 -24.32 7.84 15.36
N ILE A 63 -24.01 6.56 15.57
CA ILE A 63 -24.33 5.42 14.69
C ILE A 63 -25.81 5.05 14.88
N TRP A 64 -26.66 6.06 14.99
CA TRP A 64 -28.09 5.85 15.17
C TRP A 64 -28.76 5.94 13.82
N GLU A 65 -29.29 4.78 13.44
CA GLU A 65 -30.22 4.51 12.36
C GLU A 65 -29.61 4.38 10.96
N ASN A 66 -29.47 3.10 10.61
CA ASN A 66 -29.23 2.53 9.29
C ASN A 66 -27.78 2.49 8.84
N LEU A 67 -27.50 1.46 8.04
CA LEU A 67 -26.39 1.32 7.10
C LEU A 67 -26.30 2.56 6.20
N LEU A 68 -25.92 3.71 6.74
CA LEU A 68 -25.80 4.94 5.98
C LEU A 68 -24.59 4.81 5.04
N PRO A 69 -24.68 5.35 3.81
CA PRO A 69 -23.75 5.04 2.75
C PRO A 69 -22.33 5.50 3.10
N ARG A 70 -21.35 5.05 2.31
CA ARG A 70 -20.02 5.68 2.16
C ARG A 70 -20.15 7.11 1.60
N ASN A 71 -20.99 7.94 2.19
CA ASN A 71 -21.08 9.33 1.81
C ASN A 71 -19.79 10.01 2.28
N PRO A 72 -19.16 10.81 1.41
CA PRO A 72 -17.99 11.59 1.77
C PRO A 72 -18.22 12.37 3.07
N ILE A 73 -17.19 12.43 3.90
CA ILE A 73 -17.19 13.32 5.07
C ILE A 73 -16.98 14.75 4.58
N ASP A 74 -17.85 15.66 5.02
CA ASP A 74 -17.75 17.10 4.77
C ASP A 74 -16.89 17.76 5.86
N GLU A 75 -15.61 17.38 5.91
CA GLU A 75 -14.59 17.91 6.83
C GLU A 75 -13.29 18.13 6.04
N ASP A 76 -12.39 19.01 6.50
CA ASP A 76 -11.09 19.15 5.85
C ASP A 76 -10.16 17.95 6.15
N LEU A 77 -9.22 17.68 5.24
CA LEU A 77 -8.30 16.55 5.33
C LEU A 77 -7.53 16.48 6.65
N THR A 78 -7.13 17.62 7.22
CA THR A 78 -6.36 17.63 8.47
C THR A 78 -7.25 17.25 9.64
N THR A 79 -8.49 17.75 9.66
CA THR A 79 -9.48 17.35 10.66
C THR A 79 -9.77 15.86 10.58
N VAL A 80 -10.06 15.32 9.39
CA VAL A 80 -10.30 13.87 9.21
C VAL A 80 -9.12 13.04 9.71
N ILE A 81 -7.88 13.41 9.36
CA ILE A 81 -6.67 12.71 9.81
C ILE A 81 -6.58 12.67 11.35
N ASN A 82 -6.96 13.76 12.02
CA ASN A 82 -6.81 13.89 13.47
C ASN A 82 -7.97 13.27 14.26
N THR A 83 -9.17 13.19 13.71
CA THR A 83 -10.38 12.76 14.43
C THR A 83 -10.92 11.41 13.98
N ARG A 84 -10.58 10.96 12.76
CA ARG A 84 -11.17 9.76 12.13
C ARG A 84 -10.16 8.65 11.86
N ILE A 85 -8.86 8.91 11.93
CA ILE A 85 -7.83 7.93 11.62
C ILE A 85 -7.16 7.40 12.89
N PHE A 86 -7.39 6.13 13.19
CA PHE A 86 -6.93 5.45 14.39
C PHE A 86 -5.76 4.50 14.10
N GLU A 87 -4.91 4.29 15.11
CA GLU A 87 -3.77 3.38 14.98
C GLU A 87 -4.12 1.98 15.51
N ALA A 88 -4.19 1.01 14.61
CA ALA A 88 -4.53 -0.38 14.91
C ALA A 88 -3.29 -1.29 14.92
N SER A 89 -3.43 -2.47 15.53
CA SER A 89 -2.42 -3.52 15.43
C SER A 89 -2.36 -4.07 13.99
N ARG A 90 -1.20 -4.57 13.57
CA ARG A 90 -1.04 -5.13 12.23
C ARG A 90 -1.86 -6.41 12.05
N GLU A 91 -1.96 -7.17 13.14
CA GLU A 91 -2.73 -8.41 13.23
C GLU A 91 -4.21 -8.15 12.94
N ASP A 92 -4.79 -7.10 13.55
CA ASP A 92 -6.19 -6.72 13.33
C ASP A 92 -6.43 -6.18 11.93
N LEU A 93 -5.42 -5.54 11.34
CA LEU A 93 -5.44 -5.06 9.95
C LEU A 93 -5.20 -6.18 8.93
N ARG A 94 -4.94 -7.43 9.33
CA ARG A 94 -4.69 -8.55 8.40
C ARG A 94 -3.63 -8.24 7.34
N ASP A 95 -2.50 -7.70 7.80
CA ASP A 95 -1.31 -7.37 7.00
C ASP A 95 -1.46 -6.24 5.97
N VAL A 96 -2.54 -5.45 5.99
CA VAL A 96 -2.58 -4.16 5.27
C VAL A 96 -1.96 -3.04 6.09
N ASN A 97 -1.50 -1.98 5.43
CA ASN A 97 -0.91 -0.82 6.11
C ASN A 97 -1.99 0.14 6.63
N GLY A 98 -3.15 0.18 5.97
CA GLY A 98 -4.31 0.95 6.38
C GLY A 98 -5.57 0.46 5.67
N ILE A 99 -6.72 0.88 6.21
CA ILE A 99 -8.03 0.66 5.63
C ILE A 99 -9.03 1.75 6.04
N ALA A 100 -9.83 2.21 5.09
CA ALA A 100 -11.02 3.02 5.33
C ALA A 100 -12.26 2.13 5.54
N CYS A 101 -12.93 2.29 6.68
CA CYS A 101 -14.08 1.53 7.13
C CYS A 101 -15.21 2.49 7.54
N SER A 102 -16.27 2.56 6.72
CA SER A 102 -17.39 3.48 6.94
C SER A 102 -16.91 4.94 7.04
N ARG A 103 -16.94 5.54 8.24
CA ARG A 103 -16.50 6.92 8.53
C ARG A 103 -15.17 7.01 9.28
N TYR A 104 -14.45 5.90 9.38
CA TYR A 104 -13.22 5.79 10.15
C TYR A 104 -12.12 5.15 9.31
N GLY A 105 -10.88 5.56 9.51
CA GLY A 105 -9.73 4.90 8.93
C GLY A 105 -8.87 4.28 10.01
N PHE A 106 -8.20 3.19 9.68
CA PHE A 106 -7.28 2.50 10.58
C PHE A 106 -5.94 2.36 9.89
N VAL A 107 -4.85 2.62 10.61
CA VAL A 107 -3.48 2.50 10.09
C VAL A 107 -2.60 1.69 11.03
N ASP A 108 -1.65 0.95 10.48
CA ASP A 108 -0.73 0.12 11.27
C ASP A 108 0.13 1.02 12.16
N ARG A 109 0.00 0.83 13.49
CA ARG A 109 0.73 1.59 14.51
C ARG A 109 2.24 1.45 14.39
N ASN A 110 2.72 0.37 13.81
CA ASN A 110 4.15 0.07 13.67
C ASN A 110 4.77 0.65 12.39
N LEU A 111 3.98 1.38 11.58
CA LEU A 111 4.51 2.10 10.42
C LEU A 111 5.57 3.12 10.86
N PRO A 112 6.69 3.21 10.12
CA PRO A 112 7.63 4.32 10.25
C PRO A 112 6.95 5.68 10.11
N LYS A 113 7.58 6.75 10.61
CA LYS A 113 6.93 8.05 10.74
C LYS A 113 6.46 8.64 9.40
N ALA A 114 7.28 8.60 8.34
CA ALA A 114 6.86 9.18 7.05
C ALA A 114 5.84 8.27 6.35
N ALA A 115 6.03 6.96 6.40
CA ALA A 115 5.06 5.96 5.95
C ALA A 115 3.68 6.19 6.59
N LYS A 116 3.64 6.41 7.90
CA LYS A 116 2.40 6.65 8.65
C LYS A 116 1.69 7.92 8.17
N LEU A 117 2.41 9.02 7.93
CA LEU A 117 1.82 10.26 7.39
C LEU A 117 1.17 10.03 6.02
N TYR A 118 1.86 9.29 5.15
CA TYR A 118 1.34 8.92 3.84
C TYR A 118 0.07 8.06 3.95
N VAL A 119 0.11 6.96 4.72
CA VAL A 119 -1.03 6.04 4.84
C VAL A 119 -2.22 6.73 5.52
N LYS A 120 -2.02 7.52 6.58
CA LYS A 120 -3.11 8.29 7.20
C LYS A 120 -3.79 9.22 6.20
N THR A 121 -3.01 9.86 5.33
CA THR A 121 -3.54 10.73 4.28
C THR A 121 -4.31 9.96 3.22
N HIS A 122 -3.78 8.81 2.79
CA HIS A 122 -4.43 7.92 1.84
C HIS A 122 -5.80 7.45 2.35
N GLU A 123 -5.86 6.91 3.57
CA GLU A 123 -7.14 6.46 4.14
C GLU A 123 -8.13 7.62 4.36
N ALA A 124 -7.64 8.80 4.78
CA ALA A 124 -8.49 9.98 4.96
C ALA A 124 -9.11 10.46 3.63
N LEU A 125 -8.36 10.39 2.52
CA LEU A 125 -8.88 10.73 1.19
C LEU A 125 -10.03 9.80 0.76
N HIS A 126 -9.97 8.51 1.11
CA HIS A 126 -11.11 7.62 0.91
C HIS A 126 -12.34 8.04 1.72
N LEU A 127 -12.16 8.51 2.95
CA LEU A 127 -13.26 9.04 3.77
C LEU A 127 -13.84 10.34 3.19
N LEU A 128 -13.03 11.13 2.47
CA LEU A 128 -13.45 12.33 1.75
C LEU A 128 -14.05 12.04 0.36
N GLY A 129 -14.25 10.76 0.01
CA GLY A 129 -14.94 10.37 -1.21
C GLY A 129 -14.05 10.11 -2.43
N VAL A 130 -12.73 10.12 -2.29
CA VAL A 130 -11.83 9.70 -3.37
C VAL A 130 -11.92 8.18 -3.49
N SER A 131 -12.67 7.70 -4.48
CA SER A 131 -12.95 6.27 -4.64
C SER A 131 -11.90 5.53 -5.46
N ASP A 132 -11.13 6.23 -6.29
CA ASP A 132 -10.10 5.60 -7.12
C ASP A 132 -8.79 5.48 -6.34
N GLU A 133 -8.35 4.23 -6.13
CA GLU A 133 -7.07 3.90 -5.46
C GLU A 133 -5.87 4.64 -6.05
N THR A 134 -5.87 4.85 -7.37
CA THR A 134 -4.72 5.49 -8.03
C THR A 134 -4.71 6.98 -7.77
N GLU A 135 -5.87 7.63 -7.87
CA GLU A 135 -6.05 9.03 -7.49
C GLU A 135 -5.69 9.24 -6.02
N THR A 136 -6.18 8.39 -5.11
CA THR A 136 -5.84 8.44 -3.69
C THR A 136 -4.33 8.29 -3.47
N ASN A 137 -3.69 7.31 -4.12
CA ASN A 137 -2.24 7.10 -4.05
C ASN A 137 -1.47 8.32 -4.53
N TYR A 138 -1.89 8.92 -5.65
CA TYR A 138 -1.26 10.12 -6.21
C TYR A 138 -1.39 11.32 -5.27
N LEU A 139 -2.60 11.62 -4.81
CA LEU A 139 -2.85 12.76 -3.92
C LEU A 139 -2.09 12.63 -2.59
N ALA A 140 -2.06 11.44 -2.00
CA ALA A 140 -1.28 11.18 -0.79
C ALA A 140 0.24 11.27 -1.06
N ALA A 141 0.72 10.77 -2.22
CA ALA A 141 2.13 10.78 -2.58
C ALA A 141 2.65 12.17 -2.92
N VAL A 142 1.84 13.05 -3.53
CA VAL A 142 2.20 14.46 -3.76
C VAL A 142 2.53 15.16 -2.44
N LYS A 143 1.78 14.84 -1.37
CA LYS A 143 2.01 15.41 -0.03
C LYS A 143 3.15 14.72 0.73
N TYR A 144 3.28 13.40 0.60
CA TYR A 144 4.24 12.58 1.34
C TYR A 144 4.97 11.56 0.44
N PRO A 145 5.83 12.01 -0.49
CA PRO A 145 6.47 11.12 -1.47
C PRO A 145 7.45 10.15 -0.81
N ILE A 146 8.21 10.62 0.18
CA ILE A 146 9.11 9.78 0.97
C ILE A 146 8.30 8.74 1.77
N GLY A 147 7.12 9.12 2.26
CA GLY A 147 6.23 8.23 3.00
C GLY A 147 5.72 7.08 2.14
N MET A 148 5.35 7.34 0.89
CA MET A 148 4.96 6.29 -0.06
C MET A 148 6.07 5.25 -0.25
N VAL A 149 7.30 5.69 -0.52
CA VAL A 149 8.45 4.80 -0.70
C VAL A 149 8.73 4.00 0.58
N GLU A 150 8.69 4.66 1.74
CA GLU A 150 8.91 4.02 3.03
C GLU A 150 7.82 2.98 3.33
N THR A 151 6.56 3.25 3.01
CA THR A 151 5.45 2.29 3.14
C THR A 151 5.73 1.03 2.31
N MET A 152 6.26 1.17 1.10
CA MET A 152 6.56 0.02 0.25
C MET A 152 7.75 -0.81 0.74
N LEU A 153 8.81 -0.14 1.20
CA LEU A 153 9.96 -0.82 1.79
C LEU A 153 9.55 -1.53 3.08
N TYR A 154 8.76 -0.87 3.92
CA TYR A 154 8.21 -1.46 5.13
C TYR A 154 7.35 -2.69 4.82
N THR A 155 6.40 -2.59 3.89
CA THR A 155 5.54 -3.70 3.45
C THR A 155 6.34 -4.89 2.96
N THR A 156 7.39 -4.61 2.18
CA THR A 156 8.30 -5.62 1.67
C THR A 156 9.01 -6.31 2.83
N TYR A 157 9.65 -5.54 3.71
CA TYR A 157 10.38 -6.04 4.87
C TYR A 157 9.51 -6.92 5.77
N VAL A 158 8.34 -6.45 6.19
CA VAL A 158 7.46 -7.20 7.10
C VAL A 158 6.89 -8.45 6.45
N SER A 159 6.69 -8.45 5.12
CA SER A 159 6.21 -9.64 4.41
C SER A 159 7.23 -10.76 4.36
N PHE A 160 8.54 -10.45 4.37
CA PHE A 160 9.61 -11.46 4.46
C PHE A 160 9.97 -11.84 5.89
N LYS A 161 9.77 -10.92 6.83
CA LYS A 161 10.12 -11.12 8.24
C LYS A 161 9.44 -12.37 8.77
N ASN A 162 10.24 -13.28 9.34
CA ASN A 162 9.80 -14.53 9.96
C ASN A 162 9.07 -15.51 9.01
N GLN A 163 9.19 -15.33 7.69
CA GLN A 163 8.69 -16.30 6.72
C GLN A 163 9.81 -17.26 6.31
N PRO A 164 9.49 -18.54 6.07
CA PRO A 164 10.49 -19.49 5.60
C PRO A 164 10.80 -19.25 4.11
N LEU A 165 12.00 -19.65 3.68
CA LEU A 165 12.56 -19.32 2.36
C LEU A 165 11.69 -19.82 1.20
N GLU A 166 11.02 -20.97 1.36
CA GLU A 166 10.12 -21.53 0.35
C GLU A 166 8.93 -20.62 0.00
N LYS A 167 8.55 -19.68 0.88
CA LYS A 167 7.47 -18.72 0.61
C LYS A 167 7.94 -17.47 -0.14
N TYR A 168 9.24 -17.24 -0.24
CA TYR A 168 9.80 -16.00 -0.79
C TYR A 168 9.36 -15.72 -2.23
N PRO A 169 9.30 -16.72 -3.15
CA PRO A 169 8.82 -16.48 -4.51
C PRO A 169 7.39 -15.92 -4.55
N CYS A 170 6.49 -16.42 -3.70
CA CYS A 170 5.11 -15.93 -3.63
C CYS A 170 5.00 -14.58 -2.89
N ILE A 171 5.88 -14.30 -1.93
CA ILE A 171 5.94 -12.99 -1.26
C ILE A 171 6.44 -11.91 -2.23
N LEU A 172 7.52 -12.19 -2.98
CA LEU A 172 8.04 -11.30 -4.04
C LEU A 172 6.95 -10.96 -5.05
N THR A 173 6.21 -11.98 -5.45
CA THR A 173 5.07 -11.86 -6.35
C THR A 173 3.96 -10.97 -5.78
N LYS A 174 3.57 -11.18 -4.51
CA LYS A 174 2.57 -10.34 -3.84
C LYS A 174 3.06 -8.88 -3.82
N ASN A 175 4.31 -8.63 -3.45
CA ASN A 175 4.91 -7.30 -3.46
C ASN A 175 4.99 -6.69 -4.86
N TRP A 176 5.18 -7.49 -5.92
CA TRP A 176 5.12 -7.02 -7.30
C TRP A 176 3.72 -6.51 -7.65
N VAL A 177 2.66 -7.23 -7.29
CA VAL A 177 1.28 -6.78 -7.48
C VAL A 177 1.05 -5.46 -6.74
N ILE A 178 1.52 -5.35 -5.49
CA ILE A 178 1.44 -4.11 -4.71
C ILE A 178 2.16 -2.98 -5.43
N PHE A 179 3.39 -3.18 -5.86
CA PHE A 179 4.15 -2.19 -6.62
C PHE A 179 3.37 -1.69 -7.84
N LYS A 180 2.74 -2.60 -8.59
CA LYS A 180 1.92 -2.24 -9.75
C LYS A 180 0.69 -1.38 -9.38
N THR A 181 0.05 -1.65 -8.24
CA THR A 181 -1.07 -0.84 -7.73
C THR A 181 -0.62 0.57 -7.35
N TYR A 182 0.52 0.69 -6.67
CA TYR A 182 1.03 1.98 -6.19
C TYR A 182 1.60 2.86 -7.33
N PHE A 183 2.21 2.27 -8.37
CA PHE A 183 2.94 3.04 -9.39
C PHE A 183 2.45 2.90 -10.84
N LEU A 184 1.79 1.80 -11.19
CA LEU A 184 1.56 1.44 -12.60
C LEU A 184 0.07 1.35 -12.98
N HIS A 185 -0.85 1.88 -12.16
CA HIS A 185 -2.30 1.94 -12.44
C HIS A 185 -2.94 0.58 -12.75
N PHE A 186 -2.39 -0.54 -12.24
CA PHE A 186 -3.01 -1.85 -12.46
C PHE A 186 -4.14 -2.09 -11.46
N LYS A 187 -5.37 -2.24 -11.96
CA LYS A 187 -6.49 -2.77 -11.18
C LYS A 187 -6.16 -4.19 -10.72
N THR A 188 -5.97 -4.38 -9.41
CA THR A 188 -6.11 -5.70 -8.82
C THR A 188 -7.57 -6.11 -8.94
N ARG A 189 -7.86 -7.33 -9.41
CA ARG A 189 -9.21 -7.88 -9.29
C ARG A 189 -9.48 -8.07 -7.79
N GLU A 190 -10.43 -7.33 -7.25
CA GLU A 190 -11.01 -7.58 -5.94
C GLU A 190 -11.82 -8.88 -5.95
#